data_AF-A0A9E5N451-F1
#
_entry.id   AF-A0A9E5N451-F1
#
_cell.length_a   1.000
_cell.length_b   1.000
_cell.length_c   1.000
_cell.angle_alpha   90.00
_cell.angle_beta   90.00
_cell.angle_gamma   90.00
#
_symmetry.space_group_name_H-M   'P 1'
#
loop_
_entity.id
_entity.type
_entity.pdbx_description
1 polymer ?
#
loop_
_entity_poly.entity_id
_entity_poly.type
_entity_poly.pdbx_seq_one_letter_code
_entity_poly.pdbx_strand_id
1 'polypeptide(L)' 'DGWPDLISGGWTESELYWYKNPGKEGLEKGWKWEPHLLVDARAENEAFKLRDLDGDGIPEIVVFCWVRKAPLVA' A
#
# COMPACT_ATOMS: atom_id res chain seq x y z
N ASP A 1 14.44 7.39 4.03
CA ASP A 1 15.11 7.76 5.31
C ASP A 1 15.72 6.55 6.04
N GLY A 2 15.75 5.36 5.41
CA GLY A 2 16.28 4.14 6.01
C GLY A 2 15.30 3.43 6.93
N TRP A 3 14.13 4.01 7.20
CA TRP A 3 13.07 3.38 7.98
C TRP A 3 12.04 2.73 7.05
N PRO A 4 11.49 1.57 7.44
CA PRO A 4 10.39 0.99 6.69
C PRO A 4 9.13 1.83 6.89
N ASP A 5 8.48 2.13 5.76
CA ASP A 5 7.15 2.69 5.71
C ASP A 5 6.09 1.59 5.58
N LEU A 6 4.80 1.97 5.62
CA LEU A 6 3.68 1.03 5.52
C LEU A 6 2.77 1.42 4.36
N ILE A 7 2.31 0.45 3.58
CA ILE A 7 1.17 0.63 2.68
C ILE A 7 0.03 -0.22 3.19
N SER A 8 -1.18 0.34 3.23
CA SER A 8 -2.39 -0.36 3.65
C SER A 8 -3.54 -0.05 2.69
N GLY A 9 -4.35 -1.05 2.42
CA GLY A 9 -5.63 -0.94 1.74
C GLY A 9 -6.62 -1.88 2.39
N GLY A 10 -7.91 -1.66 2.13
CA GLY A 10 -8.99 -2.44 2.72
C GLY A 10 -9.84 -3.16 1.68
N TRP A 11 -10.63 -4.14 2.14
CA TRP A 11 -11.61 -4.83 1.31
C TRP A 11 -12.79 -3.93 0.97
N THR A 12 -13.23 -3.09 1.91
CA THR A 12 -14.44 -2.26 1.76
C THR A 12 -14.13 -0.89 1.16
N GLU A 13 -12.90 -0.41 1.31
CA GLU A 13 -12.40 0.88 0.85
C GLU A 13 -11.76 0.75 -0.54
N SER A 14 -11.90 1.78 -1.37
CA SER A 14 -11.21 1.84 -2.67
C SER A 14 -9.81 2.42 -2.54
N GLU A 15 -9.55 3.17 -1.48
CA GLU A 15 -8.30 3.87 -1.26
C GLU A 15 -7.20 2.98 -0.70
N LEU A 16 -6.01 3.14 -1.26
CA LEU A 16 -4.76 2.65 -0.69
C LEU A 16 -3.97 3.82 -0.15
N TYR A 17 -3.47 3.68 1.08
CA TYR A 17 -2.69 4.71 1.76
C TYR A 17 -1.25 4.23 1.99
N TRP A 18 -0.31 5.11 1.72
CA TRP A 18 1.05 5.04 2.22
C TRP A 18 1.13 5.81 3.54
N TYR A 19 1.63 5.16 4.58
CA TYR A 19 1.87 5.74 5.88
C TYR A 19 3.36 5.95 6.05
N LYS A 20 3.76 7.22 6.13
CA LYS A 20 5.16 7.59 6.33
C LYS A 20 5.56 7.37 7.78
N ASN A 21 6.67 6.67 7.99
CA ASN A 21 7.25 6.47 9.30
C ASN A 21 7.73 7.81 9.86
N PRO A 22 7.28 8.22 11.06
CA PRO A 22 7.71 9.51 11.64
C PRO A 22 9.16 9.47 12.15
N GLY A 23 9.85 8.33 12.01
CA GLY A 23 11.21 8.10 12.48
C GLY A 23 11.30 8.02 14.00
N LYS A 24 12.49 7.72 14.51
CA LYS A 24 12.73 7.57 15.96
C LYS A 24 12.25 8.79 16.76
N GLU A 25 12.66 10.00 16.37
CA GLU A 25 12.30 11.23 17.08
C GLU A 25 10.79 11.50 17.06
N GLY A 26 10.12 11.21 15.93
CA GLY A 26 8.68 11.39 15.82
C GLY A 26 7.92 10.39 16.70
N LEU A 27 8.35 9.12 16.73
CA LEU A 27 7.79 8.11 17.62
C LEU A 27 7.98 8.47 19.11
N GLU A 28 9.16 8.98 19.49
CA GLU A 28 9.43 9.45 20.86
C GLU A 28 8.52 10.63 21.26
N LYS A 29 8.14 11.48 20.30
CA LYS A 29 7.16 12.57 20.49
C LYS A 29 5.69 12.11 20.44
N GLY A 30 5.44 10.82 20.22
CA GLY A 30 4.10 10.26 20.08
C GLY A 30 3.39 10.64 18.77
N TRP A 31 4.14 11.03 17.74
CA TRP A 31 3.57 11.31 16.43
C TRP A 31 3.01 10.04 15.80
N LYS A 32 1.85 10.20 15.17
CA LYS A 32 1.24 9.15 14.35
C LYS A 32 1.93 9.10 12.99
N TRP A 33 1.80 7.95 12.35
CA TRP A 33 2.21 7.79 10.96
C TRP A 33 1.28 8.61 10.07
N GLU A 34 1.85 9.45 9.21
CA GLU A 34 1.09 10.36 8.35
C GLU A 34 0.54 9.58 7.14
N PRO A 35 -0.79 9.54 6.94
CA PRO A 35 -1.38 8.90 5.78
C PRO A 35 -1.28 9.80 4.55
N HIS A 36 -0.80 9.22 3.45
CA HIS A 36 -0.79 9.80 2.12
C HIS A 36 -1.60 8.89 1.19
N LEU A 37 -2.60 9.44 0.50
CA LEU A 37 -3.32 8.68 -0.50
C LEU A 37 -2.33 8.28 -1.60
N LEU A 38 -2.14 6.98 -1.79
CA LEU A 38 -1.27 6.43 -2.83
C LEU A 38 -2.05 6.35 -4.15
N VAL A 39 -3.22 5.74 -4.09
CA VAL A 39 -4.14 5.59 -5.22
C VAL A 39 -5.56 5.35 -4.72
N ASP A 40 -6.54 5.91 -5.41
CA ASP A 40 -7.95 5.49 -5.30
C ASP A 40 -8.21 4.45 -6.39
N ALA A 41 -8.30 3.18 -5.98
CA ALA A 41 -8.35 2.03 -6.87
C ALA A 41 -9.80 1.56 -7.06
N ARG A 42 -10.08 0.32 -6.66
CA ARG A 42 -11.42 -0.24 -6.51
C ARG A 42 -11.49 -0.92 -5.13
N ALA A 43 -12.69 -1.23 -4.66
CA ALA A 43 -12.84 -2.05 -3.46
C ALA A 43 -12.31 -3.49 -3.69
N GLU A 44 -12.51 -4.37 -2.72
CA GLU A 44 -12.11 -5.78 -2.76
C GLU A 44 -10.58 -5.98 -2.87
N ASN A 45 -9.77 -5.09 -2.28
CA ASN A 45 -8.31 -5.22 -2.24
C ASN A 45 -7.89 -6.31 -1.22
N GLU A 46 -7.67 -7.54 -1.70
CA GLU A 46 -7.49 -8.71 -0.82
C GLU A 46 -6.03 -8.95 -0.42
N ALA A 47 -5.12 -8.79 -1.37
CA ALA A 47 -3.70 -9.00 -1.12
C ALA A 47 -2.84 -7.98 -1.89
N PHE A 48 -1.64 -7.75 -1.39
CA PHE A 48 -0.71 -6.76 -1.91
C PHE A 48 0.66 -7.39 -2.09
N LYS A 49 1.36 -7.02 -3.16
CA LYS A 49 2.75 -7.41 -3.38
C LYS A 49 3.53 -6.23 -3.95
N LEU A 50 4.69 -5.95 -3.38
CA LEU A 50 5.65 -4.99 -3.94
C LEU A 50 6.62 -5.73 -4.85
N ARG A 51 6.75 -5.24 -6.08
CA ARG A 51 7.67 -5.80 -7.07
C ARG A 51 8.05 -4.71 -8.07
N ASP A 52 9.34 -4.56 -8.31
CA ASP A 52 9.87 -3.80 -9.43
C ASP A 52 9.54 -4.56 -10.73
N LEU A 53 8.65 -3.99 -11.54
CA LEU A 53 8.11 -4.58 -12.78
C LEU A 53 8.79 -4.00 -14.03
N ASP A 54 9.32 -2.78 -13.98
CA ASP A 54 9.88 -2.10 -15.14
C ASP A 54 11.43 -1.99 -15.11
N GLY A 55 12.05 -2.35 -13.99
CA GLY A 55 13.50 -2.41 -13.82
C GLY A 55 14.14 -1.08 -13.46
N ASP A 56 13.37 -0.09 -12.99
CA ASP A 56 13.89 1.21 -12.56
C ASP A 56 14.46 1.20 -11.12
N GLY A 57 14.28 0.09 -10.40
CA GLY A 57 14.73 -0.08 -9.01
C GLY A 57 13.72 0.42 -7.96
N ILE A 58 12.55 0.91 -8.37
CA ILE A 58 11.43 1.30 -7.53
C ILE A 58 10.37 0.19 -7.63
N PRO A 59 9.92 -0.40 -6.51
CA PRO A 59 8.88 -1.42 -6.57
C PRO A 59 7.48 -0.83 -6.82
N GLU A 60 6.77 -1.35 -7.81
CA GLU A 60 5.33 -1.12 -8.00
C GLU A 60 4.50 -1.94 -7.01
N ILE A 61 3.28 -1.46 -6.73
CA ILE A 61 2.29 -2.21 -5.97
C ILE A 61 1.38 -3.01 -6.91
N VAL A 62 1.32 -4.32 -6.67
CA VAL A 62 0.36 -5.23 -7.30
C VAL A 62 -0.72 -5.54 -6.29
N VAL A 63 -1.97 -5.23 -6.66
CA VAL A 63 -3.15 -5.46 -5.82
C VAL A 63 -3.96 -6.61 -6.40
N PHE A 64 -4.19 -7.64 -5.60
CA PHE A 64 -5.04 -8.76 -5.95
C PHE A 64 -6.45 -8.43 -5.51
N CYS A 65 -7.28 -8.04 -6.48
CA CYS A 65 -8.68 -7.74 -6.22
C CYS A 65 -9.53 -8.94 -6.66
N TRP A 66 -9.85 -9.85 -5.74
CA TRP A 66 -10.68 -11.00 -6.09
C TRP A 66 -12.11 -10.57 -6.35
N VAL A 67 -12.65 -11.00 -7.48
CA VAL A 67 -14.05 -10.82 -7.83
C VAL A 67 -14.60 -12.18 -8.20
N ARG A 68 -15.60 -12.68 -7.44
CA ARG A 68 -16.18 -14.02 -7.62
C ARG A 68 -16.56 -14.38 -9.06
N LYS A 69 -16.99 -13.38 -9.82
CA LYS A 69 -17.47 -13.53 -11.21
C LYS A 69 -16.39 -13.26 -12.26
N ALA A 70 -15.22 -12.76 -11.88
CA ALA A 70 -14.13 -12.54 -12.82
C ALA A 70 -13.44 -13.86 -13.15
N PRO A 71 -13.01 -14.06 -14.42
CA PRO A 71 -12.18 -15.20 -14.77
C PRO A 71 -10.86 -15.13 -13.99
N LEU A 72 -10.33 -16.28 -13.58
CA LEU A 72 -8.95 -16.38 -13.11
C LEU A 72 -8.04 -16.05 -14.29
N VAL A 73 -7.30 -14.94 -14.20
CA VAL A 73 -6.24 -14.58 -15.13
C VAL A 73 -4.94 -14.69 -14.35
N ALA A 74 -4.09 -15.64 -14.73
CA ALA A 74 -2.77 -15.88 -14.14
C ALA A 74 -1.69 -15.21 -15.00
#